data_AF-A0A1V5ICG3-F1
#
_entry.id   AF-A0A1V5ICG3-F1
#
_cell.length_a   1.000
_cell.length_b   1.000
_cell.length_c   1.000
_cell.angle_alpha   90.00
_cell.angle_beta   90.00
_cell.angle_gamma   90.00
#
_symmetry.space_group_name_H-M   'P 1'
#
loop_
_entity.id
_entity.type
_entity.pdbx_description
1 polymer ?
#
loop_
_entity_poly.entity_id
_entity_poly.type
_entity_poly.pdbx_seq_one_letter_code
_entity_poly.pdbx_strand_id
1 'polypeptide(L)' 'MLSAGAVVAVGGGWGTLSEIALALKHRIPVILLESWRLQRPDGLLDPLLAVALSPADAAEIAVRQARHGRREER' A
#
# COMPACT_ATOMS: atom_id res chain seq x y z
N MET A 1 4.27 -10.46 12.81
CA MET A 1 4.72 -10.32 11.40
C MET A 1 3.50 -10.04 10.55
N LEU A 2 3.57 -9.07 9.63
CA LEU A 2 2.61 -8.99 8.54
C LEU A 2 2.99 -10.08 7.52
N SER A 3 2.03 -10.92 7.14
CA SER A 3 2.23 -12.02 6.18
C SER A 3 1.77 -11.67 4.76
N ALA A 4 1.47 -10.40 4.50
CA ALA A 4 0.94 -9.91 3.23
C ALA A 4 2.06 -9.46 2.28
N GLY A 5 1.94 -9.78 0.99
CA GLY A 5 2.85 -9.28 -0.06
C GLY A 5 2.49 -7.90 -0.60
N ALA A 6 1.27 -7.41 -0.31
CA ALA A 6 0.79 -6.06 -0.58
C ALA A 6 -0.46 -5.82 0.30
N VAL A 7 -0.79 -4.56 0.57
CA VAL A 7 -1.99 -4.15 1.34
C VAL A 7 -2.83 -3.21 0.50
N VAL A 8 -4.15 -3.37 0.55
CA VAL A 8 -5.11 -2.39 0.00
C VAL A 8 -5.79 -1.69 1.17
N ALA A 9 -5.60 -0.39 1.28
CA ALA A 9 -6.24 0.45 2.29
C ALA A 9 -7.50 1.09 1.70
N VAL A 10 -8.64 0.87 2.36
CA VAL A 10 -9.95 1.37 1.93
C VAL A 10 -10.51 2.32 2.99
N GLY A 11 -11.00 3.48 2.56
CA GLY A 11 -11.55 4.49 3.46
C GLY A 11 -10.49 5.21 4.31
N GLY A 12 -10.96 6.02 5.25
CA GLY A 12 -10.14 7.03 5.95
C GLY A 12 -10.13 6.96 7.48
N GLY A 13 -10.36 5.78 8.08
CA GLY A 13 -10.31 5.63 9.54
C GLY A 13 -8.89 5.82 10.10
N TRP A 14 -8.77 6.24 11.37
CA TRP A 14 -7.48 6.32 12.06
C TRP A 14 -6.78 4.95 12.17
N GLY A 15 -7.56 3.87 12.37
CA GLY A 15 -7.04 2.51 12.33
C GLY A 15 -6.43 2.16 10.96
N THR A 16 -7.08 2.57 9.87
CA THR A 16 -6.54 2.42 8.50
C THR A 16 -5.20 3.14 8.36
N LEU A 17 -5.09 4.37 8.87
CA LEU A 17 -3.82 5.11 8.85
C LEU A 17 -2.71 4.38 9.62
N SER A 18 -3.02 3.83 10.79
CA SER A 18 -2.05 3.05 11.57
C SER A 18 -1.58 1.80 10.83
N GLU A 19 -2.48 1.08 10.15
CA GLU A 19 -2.09 -0.09 9.34
C GLU A 19 -1.28 0.29 8.09
N ILE A 20 -1.62 1.41 7.42
CA ILE A 20 -0.80 1.95 6.33
C ILE A 20 0.62 2.23 6.83
N ALA A 21 0.77 2.93 7.96
CA ALA A 21 2.07 3.23 8.55
C ALA A 21 2.85 1.95 8.92
N LEU A 22 2.16 0.94 9.46
CA LEU A 22 2.76 -0.33 9.81
C LEU A 22 3.24 -1.11 8.57
N ALA A 23 2.44 -1.16 7.50
CA ALA A 23 2.82 -1.79 6.23
C ALA A 23 4.05 -1.12 5.61
N LEU A 24 4.07 0.22 5.55
CA LEU A 24 5.22 0.99 5.05
C LEU A 24 6.48 0.76 5.90
N LYS A 25 6.35 0.70 7.23
CA LYS A 25 7.46 0.37 8.14
C LYS A 25 8.06 -1.02 7.83
N HIS A 26 7.23 -1.96 7.39
CA HIS A 26 7.64 -3.30 6.99
C HIS A 26 7.99 -3.44 5.51
N ARG A 27 8.12 -2.32 4.77
CA ARG A 27 8.41 -2.30 3.32
C ARG A 27 7.36 -3.03 2.47
N ILE A 28 6.12 -3.14 2.95
CA ILE A 28 5.03 -3.77 2.20
C ILE A 28 4.36 -2.70 1.33
N PRO A 29 4.19 -2.91 0.01
CA PRO A 29 3.47 -1.99 -0.86
C PRO A 29 2.03 -1.77 -0.41
N VAL A 30 1.58 -0.51 -0.43
CA VAL A 30 0.24 -0.09 -0.02
C VAL A 30 -0.49 0.56 -1.19
N ILE A 31 -1.68 0.07 -1.47
CA ILE A 31 -2.57 0.59 -2.51
C ILE A 31 -3.72 1.32 -1.81
N LEU A 32 -3.87 2.61 -2.09
CA LEU A 32 -4.89 3.48 -1.53
C LEU A 32 -6.11 3.48 -2.45
N LEU A 33 -7.26 2.99 -1.97
CA LEU A 33 -8.54 3.05 -2.66
C LEU A 33 -9.50 3.89 -1.83
N GLU A 34 -9.89 5.06 -2.35
CA GLU A 34 -10.76 6.00 -1.63
C GLU A 34 -10.30 6.23 -0.17
N SER A 35 -8.97 6.34 0.00
CA SER A 35 -8.30 6.34 1.29
C SER A 35 -7.54 7.64 1.56
N TRP A 36 -6.73 7.64 2.61
CA TRP A 36 -5.87 8.75 2.99
C TRP A 36 -4.97 9.23 1.86
N ARG A 37 -4.75 10.55 1.78
CA ARG A 37 -3.72 11.14 0.91
C ARG A 37 -2.49 11.44 1.76
N LEU A 38 -1.43 10.67 1.55
CA LEU A 38 -0.19 10.76 2.32
C LEU A 38 0.91 11.37 1.45
N GLN A 39 1.66 12.29 2.04
CA GLN A 39 2.79 12.95 1.42
C GLN A 39 3.90 13.09 2.47
N ARG A 40 5.14 12.85 2.06
CA ARG A 40 6.29 13.09 2.93
C ARG A 40 6.52 14.60 3.10
N PRO A 41 7.20 15.05 4.16
CA PRO A 41 7.48 16.47 4.37
C PRO A 41 8.25 17.15 3.22
N ASP A 42 9.01 16.37 2.45
CA ASP A 42 9.72 16.81 1.23
C ASP A 42 8.81 16.94 0.00
N GLY A 43 7.52 16.67 0.14
CA GLY A 43 6.54 16.74 -0.95
C GLY A 43 6.50 15.48 -1.82
N LEU A 44 7.34 14.48 -1.58
CA LEU A 44 7.38 13.27 -2.40
C LEU A 44 6.35 12.24 -1.92
N LEU A 45 5.85 11.46 -2.87
CA LEU A 45 5.09 10.24 -2.56
C LEU A 45 6.07 9.14 -2.16
N ASP A 46 5.66 8.33 -1.19
CA ASP A 46 6.42 7.12 -0.87
C ASP A 46 6.39 6.17 -2.07
N PRO A 47 7.53 5.62 -2.52
CA PRO A 47 7.56 4.71 -3.66
C PRO A 47 6.75 3.42 -3.42
N LEU A 48 6.45 3.08 -2.16
CA LEU A 48 5.60 1.95 -1.80
C LEU A 48 4.11 2.30 -1.79
N LEU A 49 3.72 3.55 -2.03
CA LEU A 49 2.33 3.96 -2.15
C LEU A 49 1.89 4.04 -3.61
N ALA A 50 0.77 3.39 -3.90
CA ALA A 50 0.03 3.54 -5.15
C ALA A 50 -1.39 4.01 -4.85
N VAL A 51 -1.98 4.81 -5.73
CA VAL A 51 -3.40 5.21 -5.64
C VAL A 51 -4.16 4.44 -6.71
N ALA A 52 -5.24 3.76 -6.32
CA ALA A 52 -6.13 3.06 -7.23
C ALA A 52 -7.38 3.88 -7.51
N LEU A 53 -7.89 3.76 -8.74
CA LEU A 53 -9.07 4.50 -9.19
C LEU A 53 -10.37 3.68 -9.08
N SER A 54 -10.27 2.38 -8.83
CA SER A 54 -11.40 1.48 -8.66
C SER A 54 -11.01 0.22 -7.87
N PRO A 55 -11.97 -0.56 -7.35
CA PRO A 55 -11.68 -1.84 -6.71
C PRO A 55 -10.93 -2.83 -7.62
N ALA A 56 -11.26 -2.86 -8.92
CA ALA A 56 -10.61 -3.75 -9.89
C ALA A 56 -9.14 -3.36 -10.10
N ASP A 57 -8.88 -2.06 -10.25
CA ASP A 57 -7.54 -1.49 -10.36
C ASP A 57 -6.71 -1.75 -9.09
N ALA A 58 -7.31 -1.59 -7.91
CA ALA A 58 -6.66 -1.88 -6.64
C ALA A 58 -6.23 -3.35 -6.53
N ALA A 59 -7.10 -4.28 -6.94
CA ALA A 59 -6.81 -5.70 -6.95
C ALA A 59 -5.69 -6.07 -7.94
N GLU A 60 -5.73 -5.49 -9.15
CA GLU A 60 -4.70 -5.72 -10.16
C GLU A 60 -3.32 -5.25 -9.68
N ILE A 61 -3.23 -4.03 -9.17
CA ILE A 61 -1.99 -3.46 -8.63
C ILE A 61 -1.48 -4.33 -7.48
N ALA A 62 -2.34 -4.72 -6.54
CA ALA A 62 -1.97 -5.52 -5.37
C ALA A 62 -1.39 -6.88 -5.76
N VAL A 63 -2.04 -7.59 -6.70
CA VAL A 63 -1.57 -8.90 -7.18
C VAL A 63 -0.22 -8.77 -7.90
N ARG A 64 -0.04 -7.71 -8.71
CA ARG A 64 1.23 -7.43 -9.37
C ARG A 64 2.34 -7.20 -8.34
N GLN A 65 2.13 -6.29 -7.40
CA GLN A 65 3.13 -5.95 -6.37
C GLN A 65 3.50 -7.14 -5.49
N ALA A 66 2.51 -7.93 -5.03
CA ALA A 66 2.75 -9.12 -4.23
C ALA A 66 3.53 -10.24 -4.96
N ARG A 67 3.52 -10.24 -6.29
CA ARG A 67 4.34 -11.16 -7.10
C ARG A 67 5.78 -10.66 -7.24
N HIS A 68 6.02 -9.35 -7.28
CA HIS A 68 7.35 -8.77 -7.36
C HIS A 68 8.14 -8.96 -6.06
N GLY A 69 7.55 -8.67 -4.90
CA GLY A 69 8.23 -8.85 -3.60
C GLY A 69 8.71 -10.30 -3.38
N ARG A 70 7.90 -11.29 -3.76
CA ARG A 70 8.27 -12.72 -3.68
C ARG A 70 9.38 -13.17 -4.64
N ARG A 71 9.69 -12.39 -5.67
CA ARG A 71 10.81 -12.65 -6.58
C ARG A 71 12.11 -12.03 -6.09
N GLU A 72 12.04 -10.91 -5.38
CA GLU A 72 13.22 -10.25 -4.78
C GLU A 72 13.73 -10.98 -3.53
N GLU A 73 12.87 -11.76 -2.86
CA GLU A 73 13.23 -12.60 -1.70
C GLU A 73 13.85 -13.97 -2.08
N ARG A 74 13.89 -14.34 -3.37
CA ARG A 74 14.45 -15.60 -3.88
C ARG A 74 15.81 -15.40 -4.53
#